data_AF-A0A7X7XEH3-F1
#
_entry.id   AF-A0A7X7XEH3-F1
#
_cell.length_a   1.000
_cell.length_b   1.000
_cell.length_c   1.000
_cell.angle_alpha   90.00
_cell.angle_beta   90.00
_cell.angle_gamma   90.00
#
_symmetry.space_group_name_H-M   'P 1'
#
loop_
_entity.id
_entity.type
_entity.pdbx_description
1 polymer ?
#
loop_
_entity_poly.entity_id
_entity_poly.type
_entity_poly.pdbx_seq_one_letter_code
_entity_poly.pdbx_strand_id
1 'polypeptide(L)'
;MTRASDPDFACRLELPGWRLVFADLALVDAFDAAVLDARLAAAETALRRRFAGGDPAADPALAALRELFKAAGTSPSRYRPSSEALVRRVLKGDPLPRIQPLVDFNNLVSIDTLCPACVMRPDTVHPPLLLRRGAAGETVTGFKGELDLDGKPVLADRAGPFGTHITDDHRVVLHAEHREALLVVYEPRAAGVDSAAYLAGLTGSILGLTVGPVRVFD
;
A
#
# COMPACT_ATOMS: atom_id res chain seq x y z
N MET A 1 -6.26 -11.29 -16.51
CA MET A 1 -5.80 -10.27 -15.56
C MET A 1 -5.86 -10.92 -14.18
N THR A 2 -4.81 -10.77 -13.37
CA THR A 2 -4.75 -11.39 -12.03
C THR A 2 -5.75 -10.73 -11.11
N ARG A 3 -6.53 -11.52 -10.36
CA ARG A 3 -7.44 -10.99 -9.34
C ARG A 3 -7.14 -11.61 -7.99
N ALA A 4 -7.21 -10.81 -6.92
CA ALA A 4 -7.18 -11.32 -5.56
C ALA A 4 -8.28 -12.37 -5.36
N SER A 5 -9.45 -12.19 -5.98
CA SER A 5 -10.57 -13.14 -5.94
C SER A 5 -10.36 -14.45 -6.72
N ASP A 6 -9.28 -14.61 -7.49
CA ASP A 6 -9.01 -15.85 -8.22
C ASP A 6 -8.68 -17.00 -7.25
N PRO A 7 -9.27 -18.21 -7.40
CA PRO A 7 -9.08 -19.32 -6.46
C PRO A 7 -7.63 -19.78 -6.27
N ASP A 8 -6.79 -19.58 -7.28
CA ASP A 8 -5.37 -19.91 -7.31
C ASP A 8 -4.46 -18.71 -6.95
N PHE A 9 -5.04 -17.56 -6.58
CA PHE A 9 -4.28 -16.42 -6.08
C PHE A 9 -3.56 -16.81 -4.78
N ALA A 10 -2.24 -16.93 -4.86
CA ALA A 10 -1.39 -17.35 -3.75
C ALA A 10 -0.33 -16.29 -3.44
N CYS A 11 -0.07 -16.09 -2.15
CA CYS A 11 1.04 -15.29 -1.65
C CYS A 11 1.71 -16.02 -0.48
N ARG A 12 3.04 -16.09 -0.49
CA ARG A 12 3.85 -16.64 0.59
C ARG A 12 4.66 -15.53 1.23
N LEU A 13 4.74 -15.55 2.57
CA LEU A 13 5.50 -14.58 3.35
C LEU A 13 6.71 -15.29 3.96
N GLU A 14 7.92 -14.90 3.54
CA GLU A 14 9.18 -15.36 4.14
C GLU A 14 9.72 -14.40 5.20
N LEU A 15 9.22 -13.16 5.22
CA LEU A 15 9.52 -12.19 6.26
C LEU A 15 8.49 -12.33 7.40
N PRO A 16 8.91 -12.71 8.62
CA PRO A 16 7.98 -12.87 9.73
C PRO A 16 7.42 -11.53 10.21
N GLY A 17 6.21 -11.58 10.77
CA GLY A 17 5.56 -10.41 11.39
C GLY A 17 4.78 -9.51 10.43
N TRP A 18 4.85 -9.79 9.13
CA TRP A 18 4.00 -9.16 8.12
C TRP A 18 2.67 -9.89 7.97
N ARG A 19 1.65 -9.12 7.60
CA ARG A 19 0.37 -9.60 7.07
C ARG A 19 0.10 -8.80 5.79
N LEU A 20 -0.29 -9.49 4.72
CA LEU A 20 -0.66 -8.85 3.48
C LEU A 20 -2.16 -9.02 3.25
N VAL A 21 -2.83 -7.88 2.99
CA VAL A 21 -4.26 -7.83 2.71
C VAL A 21 -4.45 -7.38 1.27
N PHE A 22 -5.03 -8.25 0.45
CA PHE A 22 -5.30 -7.99 -0.96
C PHE A 22 -6.78 -7.76 -1.22
N ALA A 23 -7.09 -6.87 -2.17
CA ALA A 23 -8.43 -6.68 -2.67
C ALA A 23 -8.41 -6.28 -4.16
N ASP A 24 -9.43 -6.69 -4.90
CA ASP A 24 -9.66 -6.19 -6.26
C ASP A 24 -10.35 -4.84 -6.19
N LEU A 25 -9.85 -3.85 -6.94
CA LEU A 25 -10.49 -2.54 -7.07
C LEU A 25 -10.99 -2.33 -8.49
N ALA A 26 -12.14 -1.67 -8.62
CA ALA A 26 -12.61 -1.19 -9.91
C ALA A 26 -13.31 0.17 -9.82
N LEU A 27 -13.18 0.97 -10.88
CA LEU A 27 -13.95 2.18 -11.13
C LEU A 27 -15.03 1.87 -12.17
N VAL A 28 -16.29 2.05 -11.81
CA VAL A 28 -17.42 1.94 -12.75
C VAL A 28 -17.83 3.32 -13.27
N ASP A 29 -18.68 3.37 -14.30
CA ASP A 29 -19.08 4.64 -14.95
C ASP A 29 -19.71 5.66 -14.00
N ALA A 30 -20.33 5.19 -12.91
CA ALA A 30 -20.91 6.03 -11.88
C ALA A 30 -19.87 6.65 -10.91
N PHE A 31 -18.56 6.49 -11.15
CA PHE A 31 -17.52 7.00 -10.26
C PHE A 31 -17.59 8.52 -10.10
N ASP A 32 -17.70 8.97 -8.86
CA ASP A 32 -17.69 10.39 -8.50
C ASP A 32 -16.40 10.74 -7.74
N ALA A 33 -15.50 11.44 -8.42
CA ALA A 33 -14.25 11.92 -7.84
C ALA A 33 -14.48 12.84 -6.63
N ALA A 34 -15.56 13.63 -6.61
CA ALA A 34 -15.83 14.56 -5.51
C ALA A 34 -16.08 13.82 -4.18
N VAL A 35 -16.66 12.62 -4.22
CA VAL A 35 -16.86 11.78 -3.04
C VAL A 35 -15.53 11.30 -2.47
N LEU A 36 -14.61 10.85 -3.35
CA LEU A 36 -13.25 10.46 -2.94
C LEU A 36 -12.46 11.67 -2.42
N ASP A 37 -12.58 12.83 -3.06
CA ASP A 37 -11.91 14.08 -2.66
C ASP A 37 -12.34 14.52 -1.25
N ALA A 38 -13.64 14.47 -0.97
CA ALA A 38 -14.17 14.79 0.35
C ALA A 38 -13.65 13.82 1.42
N ARG A 39 -13.54 12.52 1.09
CA ARG A 39 -12.96 11.50 1.99
C ARG A 39 -11.50 11.77 2.29
N LEU A 40 -10.70 12.08 1.27
CA LEU A 40 -9.28 12.43 1.42
C LEU A 40 -9.09 13.66 2.31
N ALA A 41 -9.85 14.73 2.07
CA ALA A 41 -9.78 15.94 2.89
C ALA A 41 -10.18 15.68 4.36
N ALA A 42 -11.20 14.83 4.58
CA ALA A 42 -11.62 14.42 5.92
C ALA A 42 -10.54 13.59 6.62
N ALA A 43 -9.92 12.65 5.92
CA ALA A 43 -8.84 11.81 6.44
C ALA A 43 -7.59 12.64 6.80
N GLU A 44 -7.20 13.60 5.96
CA GLU A 44 -6.12 14.53 6.29
C GLU A 44 -6.40 15.33 7.57
N THR A 45 -7.64 15.83 7.72
CA THR A 45 -8.07 16.56 8.92
C THR A 45 -8.04 15.67 10.15
N ALA A 46 -8.56 14.44 10.03
CA ALA A 46 -8.55 13.46 11.11
C ALA A 46 -7.11 13.09 11.54
N LEU A 47 -6.20 12.94 10.57
CA LEU A 47 -4.79 12.64 10.82
C LEU A 47 -4.07 13.79 11.53
N ARG A 48 -4.26 15.03 11.08
CA ARG A 48 -3.70 16.22 11.77
C ARG A 48 -4.20 16.32 13.19
N ARG A 49 -5.48 16.02 13.43
CA ARG A 49 -6.05 15.99 14.78
C ARG A 49 -5.47 14.85 15.63
N ARG A 50 -5.33 13.63 15.07
CA ARG A 50 -4.76 12.46 15.76
C ARG A 50 -3.36 12.74 16.31
N PHE A 51 -2.54 13.47 15.56
CA PHE A 51 -1.16 13.78 15.92
C PHE A 51 -0.95 15.22 16.40
N ALA A 52 -2.02 15.94 16.75
CA ALA A 52 -1.91 17.27 17.34
C ALA A 52 -1.27 17.18 18.75
N GLY A 53 0.06 17.32 18.81
CA GLY A 53 0.84 17.26 20.05
C GLY A 53 1.47 15.89 20.35
N GLY A 54 1.44 14.95 19.42
CA GLY A 54 2.08 13.63 19.54
C GLY A 54 3.13 13.40 18.46
N ASP A 55 4.12 12.54 18.74
CA ASP A 55 5.07 12.07 17.74
C ASP A 55 4.47 10.89 16.97
N PRO A 56 4.25 10.99 15.63
CA PRO A 56 3.79 9.88 14.83
C PRO A 56 4.69 8.65 14.93
N ALA A 57 5.99 8.81 15.18
CA ALA A 57 6.90 7.67 15.32
C ALA A 57 6.61 6.81 16.56
N ALA A 58 5.87 7.33 17.54
CA ALA A 58 5.43 6.59 18.72
C ALA A 58 4.11 5.82 18.48
N ASP A 59 3.46 6.01 17.33
CA ASP A 59 2.26 5.24 16.98
C ASP A 59 2.61 3.74 16.81
N PRO A 60 1.84 2.80 17.39
CA PRO A 60 2.14 1.38 17.32
C PRO A 60 2.30 0.83 15.90
N ALA A 61 1.50 1.31 14.94
CA ALA A 61 1.58 0.85 13.55
C ALA A 61 2.86 1.34 12.87
N LEU A 62 3.18 2.63 13.01
CA LEU A 62 4.38 3.21 12.43
C LEU A 62 5.65 2.64 13.09
N ALA A 63 5.65 2.47 14.41
CA ALA A 63 6.76 1.85 15.13
C ALA A 63 6.98 0.39 14.69
N ALA A 64 5.92 -0.43 14.63
CA ALA A 64 6.01 -1.83 14.22
C ALA A 64 6.51 -1.96 12.77
N LEU A 65 6.03 -1.11 11.86
CA LEU A 65 6.50 -1.08 10.47
C LEU A 65 8.00 -0.79 10.36
N ARG A 66 8.50 0.15 11.17
CA ARG A 66 9.94 0.46 11.24
C ARG A 66 10.75 -0.73 11.76
N GLU A 67 10.24 -1.48 12.73
CA GLU A 67 10.88 -2.71 13.20
C GLU A 67 10.91 -3.81 12.13
N LEU A 68 9.83 -3.96 11.34
CA LEU A 68 9.81 -4.91 10.22
C LEU A 68 10.82 -4.56 9.13
N PHE A 69 10.99 -3.27 8.81
CA PHE A 69 12.03 -2.82 7.90
C PHE A 69 13.43 -3.15 8.43
N LYS A 70 13.70 -2.88 9.72
CA LYS A 70 14.98 -3.22 10.36
C LYS A 70 15.23 -4.73 10.34
N ALA A 71 14.22 -5.54 10.67
CA ALA A 71 14.31 -6.99 10.63
C ALA A 71 14.60 -7.52 9.22
N ALA A 72 14.07 -6.85 8.19
CA ALA A 72 14.37 -7.13 6.79
C ALA A 72 15.75 -6.62 6.35
N GLY A 73 16.50 -5.87 7.17
CA GLY A 73 17.83 -5.34 6.87
C GLY A 73 17.86 -3.90 6.36
N THR A 74 16.73 -3.20 6.37
CA THR A 74 16.60 -1.84 5.85
C THR A 74 16.51 -0.82 6.96
N SER A 75 17.28 0.27 6.83
CA SER A 75 17.12 1.43 7.70
C SER A 75 15.87 2.22 7.31
N PRO A 76 14.80 2.25 8.14
CA PRO A 76 13.59 3.02 7.82
C PRO A 76 13.81 4.53 7.88
N SER A 77 14.90 4.98 8.50
CA SER A 77 15.31 6.40 8.50
C SER A 77 15.88 6.82 7.14
N ARG A 78 16.55 5.89 6.42
CA ARG A 78 17.07 6.13 5.07
C ARG A 78 16.01 5.84 4.01
N TYR A 79 15.30 4.75 4.15
CA TYR A 79 14.27 4.27 3.23
C TYR A 79 12.93 4.24 3.94
N ARG A 80 12.22 5.36 3.87
CA ARG A 80 10.96 5.53 4.57
C ARG A 80 9.84 4.75 3.88
N PRO A 81 9.00 3.99 4.61
CA PRO A 81 7.79 3.40 4.06
C PRO A 81 6.83 4.46 3.50
N SER A 82 6.06 4.12 2.47
CA SER A 82 5.16 5.05 1.79
C SER A 82 4.10 5.66 2.75
N SER A 83 3.51 4.88 3.65
CA SER A 83 2.53 5.39 4.63
C SER A 83 3.14 6.45 5.56
N GLU A 84 4.33 6.20 6.13
CA GLU A 84 5.04 7.17 6.98
C GLU A 84 5.39 8.46 6.19
N ALA A 85 5.72 8.33 4.90
CA ALA A 85 5.96 9.48 4.04
C ALA A 85 4.70 10.33 3.80
N LEU A 86 3.55 9.70 3.57
CA LEU A 86 2.25 10.37 3.42
C LEU A 86 1.81 11.03 4.72
N VAL A 87 1.95 10.34 5.86
CA VAL A 87 1.64 10.91 7.18
C VAL A 87 2.46 12.17 7.42
N ARG A 88 3.78 12.10 7.22
CA ARG A 88 4.66 13.26 7.40
C ARG A 88 4.30 14.41 6.46
N ARG A 89 3.90 14.11 5.23
CA ARG A 89 3.46 15.12 4.24
C ARG A 89 2.24 15.88 4.77
N VAL A 90 1.19 15.17 5.18
CA VAL A 90 -0.05 15.76 5.70
C VAL A 90 0.18 16.60 6.96
N LEU A 91 1.04 16.12 7.87
CA LEU A 91 1.38 16.84 9.11
C LEU A 91 2.24 18.08 8.89
N LYS A 92 2.92 18.20 7.75
CA LYS A 92 3.61 19.44 7.33
C LYS A 92 2.67 20.47 6.71
N GLY A 93 1.40 20.13 6.50
CA GLY A 93 0.40 21.01 5.88
C GLY A 93 0.22 20.78 4.37
N ASP A 94 0.98 19.87 3.76
CA ASP A 94 0.78 19.52 2.36
C ASP A 94 -0.43 18.58 2.19
N PRO A 95 -1.23 18.72 1.12
CA PRO A 95 -2.29 17.76 0.81
C PRO A 95 -1.71 16.45 0.26
N LEU A 96 -2.48 15.37 0.34
CA LEU A 96 -2.15 14.10 -0.31
C LEU A 96 -1.95 14.29 -1.82
N PRO A 97 -1.05 13.52 -2.45
CA PRO A 97 -0.89 13.54 -3.90
C PRO A 97 -2.21 13.17 -4.60
N ARG A 98 -2.53 13.88 -5.68
CA ARG A 98 -3.64 13.57 -6.58
C ARG A 98 -3.06 13.06 -7.90
N ILE A 99 -3.12 11.76 -8.11
CA ILE A 99 -2.44 11.07 -9.21
C ILE A 99 -3.49 10.51 -10.16
N GLN A 100 -4.29 9.57 -9.67
CA GLN A 100 -5.46 9.00 -10.34
C GLN A 100 -6.33 8.31 -9.28
N PRO A 101 -7.64 8.12 -9.49
CA PRO A 101 -8.57 7.72 -8.43
C PRO A 101 -8.22 6.47 -7.61
N LEU A 102 -7.76 5.39 -8.23
CA LEU A 102 -7.34 4.15 -7.52
C LEU A 102 -6.06 4.36 -6.72
N VAL A 103 -5.14 5.22 -7.19
CA VAL A 103 -3.95 5.60 -6.42
C VAL A 103 -4.31 6.54 -5.26
N ASP A 104 -5.23 7.46 -5.51
CA ASP A 104 -5.73 8.36 -4.49
C ASP A 104 -6.46 7.56 -3.38
N PHE A 105 -7.20 6.51 -3.77
CA PHE A 105 -7.80 5.57 -2.83
C PHE A 105 -6.75 4.79 -2.01
N ASN A 106 -5.65 4.29 -2.60
CA ASN A 106 -4.61 3.63 -1.80
C ASN A 106 -3.91 4.60 -0.84
N ASN A 107 -3.78 5.87 -1.21
CA ASN A 107 -3.23 6.89 -0.32
C ASN A 107 -4.17 7.14 0.89
N LEU A 108 -5.49 7.15 0.66
CA LEU A 108 -6.49 7.21 1.73
C LEU A 108 -6.34 6.01 2.68
N VAL A 109 -6.31 4.79 2.14
CA VAL A 109 -6.11 3.55 2.91
C VAL A 109 -4.82 3.65 3.73
N SER A 110 -3.74 4.15 3.13
CA SER A 110 -2.43 4.24 3.79
C SER A 110 -2.41 5.16 5.01
N ILE A 111 -3.11 6.30 4.97
CA ILE A 111 -3.11 7.24 6.10
C ILE A 111 -4.12 6.86 7.18
N ASP A 112 -5.24 6.22 6.83
CA ASP A 112 -6.24 5.80 7.81
C ASP A 112 -5.76 4.58 8.59
N THR A 113 -5.08 3.64 7.92
CA THR A 113 -4.53 2.41 8.54
C THR A 113 -3.11 2.57 9.06
N LEU A 114 -2.42 3.65 8.67
CA LEU A 114 -0.98 3.88 8.87
C LEU A 114 -0.06 2.79 8.28
N CYS A 115 -0.60 1.89 7.46
CA CYS A 115 0.11 0.82 6.80
C CYS A 115 0.34 1.18 5.32
N PRO A 116 1.48 0.83 4.70
CA PRO A 116 1.67 1.03 3.27
C PRO A 116 0.57 0.29 2.50
N ALA A 117 -0.17 0.99 1.65
CA ALA A 117 -1.04 0.39 0.66
C ALA A 117 -0.53 0.75 -0.73
N CYS A 118 -0.60 -0.20 -1.67
CA CYS A 118 -0.17 -0.02 -3.05
C CYS A 118 -1.22 -0.60 -3.99
N VAL A 119 -1.44 0.06 -5.13
CA VAL A 119 -2.27 -0.46 -6.21
C VAL A 119 -1.39 -0.81 -7.40
N MET A 120 -1.69 -1.93 -8.02
CA MET A 120 -0.87 -2.52 -9.09
C MET A 120 -1.74 -2.85 -10.28
N ARG A 121 -1.14 -2.74 -11.46
CA ARG A 121 -1.70 -3.24 -12.71
C ARG A 121 -1.94 -4.75 -12.63
N PRO A 122 -3.19 -5.22 -12.73
CA PRO A 122 -3.50 -6.64 -12.56
C PRO A 122 -2.93 -7.53 -13.68
N ASP A 123 -2.69 -6.97 -14.86
CA ASP A 123 -2.15 -7.68 -16.03
C ASP A 123 -0.62 -7.91 -15.95
N THR A 124 0.07 -7.25 -15.02
CA THR A 124 1.53 -7.27 -14.90
C THR A 124 2.05 -8.02 -13.68
N VAL A 125 1.14 -8.57 -12.86
CA VAL A 125 1.44 -9.31 -11.63
C VAL A 125 1.10 -10.78 -11.84
N HIS A 126 1.98 -11.70 -11.46
CA HIS A 126 1.84 -13.13 -11.75
C HIS A 126 2.00 -14.03 -10.52
N PRO A 127 0.93 -14.31 -9.74
CA PRO A 127 0.99 -15.24 -8.62
C PRO A 127 1.57 -16.62 -9.01
N PRO A 128 2.20 -17.36 -8.07
CA PRO A 128 2.30 -17.06 -6.65
C PRO A 128 3.25 -15.88 -6.34
N LEU A 129 2.82 -15.03 -5.40
CA LEU A 129 3.59 -13.90 -4.92
C LEU A 129 4.47 -14.31 -3.73
N LEU A 130 5.58 -13.62 -3.54
CA LEU A 130 6.53 -13.88 -2.46
C LEU A 130 6.96 -12.57 -1.80
N LEU A 131 6.63 -12.41 -0.51
CA LEU A 131 7.21 -11.37 0.32
C LEU A 131 8.51 -11.88 0.93
N ARG A 132 9.64 -11.32 0.51
CA ARG A 132 10.98 -11.75 0.94
C ARG A 132 11.93 -10.57 1.10
N ARG A 133 13.14 -10.85 1.57
CA ARG A 133 14.26 -9.92 1.51
C ARG A 133 14.75 -9.81 0.05
N GLY A 134 15.03 -8.59 -0.40
CA GLY A 134 15.70 -8.34 -1.68
C GLY A 134 17.16 -8.81 -1.61
N ALA A 135 17.62 -9.43 -2.69
CA ALA A 135 18.97 -9.97 -2.81
C ALA A 135 19.93 -8.91 -3.37
N ALA A 136 21.22 -9.10 -3.10
CA ALA A 136 22.27 -8.27 -3.67
C ALA A 136 22.21 -8.30 -5.22
N GLY A 137 22.27 -7.11 -5.83
CA GLY A 137 22.20 -6.95 -7.28
C GLY A 137 20.78 -6.91 -7.86
N GLU A 138 19.73 -7.14 -7.06
CA GLU A 138 18.36 -6.88 -7.50
C GLU A 138 18.07 -5.37 -7.47
N THR A 139 17.40 -4.89 -8.52
CA THR A 139 16.94 -3.50 -8.64
C THR A 139 15.51 -3.46 -9.14
N VAL A 140 14.84 -2.32 -8.90
CA VAL A 140 13.61 -1.92 -9.58
C VAL A 140 13.77 -0.53 -10.16
N THR A 141 13.03 -0.23 -11.22
CA THR A 141 12.92 1.13 -11.74
C THR A 141 11.73 1.82 -11.09
N GLY A 142 11.99 2.62 -10.06
CA GLY A 142 10.96 3.42 -9.40
C GLY A 142 10.83 4.82 -9.96
N PHE A 143 9.92 5.61 -9.40
CA PHE A 143 9.62 6.98 -9.87
C PHE A 143 10.79 7.97 -9.75
N LYS A 144 11.81 7.64 -8.94
CA LYS A 144 13.02 8.47 -8.73
C LYS A 144 14.27 7.86 -9.37
N GLY A 145 14.09 6.90 -10.27
CA GLY A 145 15.17 6.11 -10.87
C GLY A 145 15.33 4.75 -10.20
N GLU A 146 16.47 4.12 -10.46
CA GLU A 146 16.77 2.78 -9.96
C GLU A 146 16.89 2.76 -8.43
N LEU A 147 16.26 1.75 -7.82
CA LEU A 147 16.37 1.44 -6.42
C LEU A 147 17.02 0.07 -6.26
N ASP A 148 18.20 0.05 -5.64
CA ASP A 148 18.83 -1.17 -5.11
C ASP A 148 17.89 -1.84 -4.09
N LEU A 149 17.77 -3.16 -4.13
CA LEU A 149 16.88 -3.93 -3.27
C LEU A 149 17.58 -4.71 -2.16
N ASP A 150 18.91 -4.67 -2.08
CA ASP A 150 19.63 -5.43 -1.07
C ASP A 150 19.12 -5.08 0.34
N GLY A 151 18.73 -6.12 1.08
CA GLY A 151 18.19 -6.01 2.43
C GLY A 151 16.84 -5.28 2.55
N LYS A 152 16.08 -5.07 1.46
CA LYS A 152 14.76 -4.43 1.49
C LYS A 152 13.63 -5.46 1.52
N PRO A 153 12.52 -5.20 2.24
CA PRO A 153 11.32 -6.02 2.08
C PRO A 153 10.77 -5.79 0.67
N VAL A 154 10.62 -6.87 -0.10
CA VAL A 154 10.12 -6.83 -1.47
C VAL A 154 8.99 -7.83 -1.67
N LEU A 155 7.97 -7.41 -2.41
CA LEU A 155 6.98 -8.29 -2.99
C LEU A 155 7.43 -8.62 -4.42
N ALA A 156 7.52 -9.92 -4.71
CA ALA A 156 8.03 -10.44 -5.96
C ALA A 156 7.09 -11.50 -6.54
N ASP A 157 7.19 -11.70 -7.85
CA ASP A 157 6.64 -12.84 -8.55
C ASP A 157 7.72 -13.58 -9.36
N ARG A 158 7.31 -14.49 -10.25
CA ARG A 158 8.23 -15.25 -11.13
C ARG A 158 9.08 -14.37 -12.05
N ALA A 159 8.66 -13.13 -12.32
CA ALA A 159 9.39 -12.16 -13.14
C ALA A 159 10.22 -11.19 -12.27
N GLY A 160 10.37 -11.46 -10.97
CA GLY A 160 11.22 -10.70 -10.07
C GLY A 160 10.46 -9.75 -9.13
N PRO A 161 11.19 -8.93 -8.36
CA PRO A 161 10.60 -7.97 -7.42
C PRO A 161 9.89 -6.83 -8.15
N PHE A 162 8.75 -6.39 -7.62
CA PHE A 162 8.00 -5.26 -8.15
C PHE A 162 7.48 -4.31 -7.08
N GLY A 163 7.22 -4.78 -5.85
CA GLY A 163 6.75 -3.94 -4.75
C GLY A 163 7.83 -3.78 -3.69
N THR A 164 8.12 -2.55 -3.25
CA THR A 164 9.20 -2.31 -2.26
C THR A 164 8.75 -1.57 -1.01
N HIS A 165 7.46 -1.27 -0.88
CA HIS A 165 6.90 -0.52 0.26
C HIS A 165 7.44 0.92 0.36
N ILE A 166 8.33 1.32 -0.56
CA ILE A 166 9.00 2.63 -0.68
C ILE A 166 8.63 3.25 -2.04
N THR A 167 8.84 2.49 -3.11
CA THR A 167 8.41 2.77 -4.49
C THR A 167 8.15 1.45 -5.20
N ASP A 168 7.17 1.41 -6.08
CA ASP A 168 6.94 0.22 -6.89
C ASP A 168 7.70 0.34 -8.23
N ASP A 169 7.97 -0.81 -8.84
CA ASP A 169 8.57 -0.89 -10.17
C ASP A 169 7.60 -0.37 -11.23
N HIS A 170 8.13 0.33 -12.23
CA HIS A 170 7.35 0.88 -13.35
C HIS A 170 6.46 -0.17 -14.04
N ARG A 171 6.84 -1.45 -14.01
CA ARG A 171 6.02 -2.57 -14.49
C ARG A 171 4.60 -2.56 -13.94
N VAL A 172 4.41 -2.28 -12.66
CA VAL A 172 3.10 -2.42 -11.99
C VAL A 172 2.32 -1.12 -11.88
N VAL A 173 2.88 -0.01 -12.36
CA VAL A 173 2.31 1.33 -12.21
C VAL A 173 1.03 1.48 -13.03
N LEU A 174 -0.03 2.00 -12.40
CA LEU A 174 -1.26 2.37 -13.09
C LEU A 174 -1.09 3.68 -13.86
N HIS A 175 -1.76 3.76 -15.01
CA HIS A 175 -1.92 4.98 -15.80
C HIS A 175 -3.38 5.45 -15.80
N ALA A 176 -3.65 6.66 -16.31
CA ALA A 176 -4.94 7.33 -16.19
C ALA A 176 -6.12 6.56 -16.79
N GLU A 177 -5.87 5.71 -17.79
CA GLU A 177 -6.85 4.87 -18.46
C GLU A 177 -7.25 3.60 -17.67
N HIS A 178 -6.46 3.22 -16.66
CA HIS A 178 -6.70 2.00 -15.91
C HIS A 178 -7.86 2.18 -14.93
N ARG A 179 -8.85 1.30 -15.04
CA ARG A 179 -10.05 1.28 -14.18
C ARG A 179 -10.11 0.09 -13.24
N GLU A 180 -9.18 -0.86 -13.34
CA GLU A 180 -9.06 -2.00 -12.44
C GLU A 180 -7.66 -2.02 -11.83
N ALA A 181 -7.56 -2.43 -10.56
CA ALA A 181 -6.29 -2.57 -9.87
C ALA A 181 -6.31 -3.70 -8.84
N LEU A 182 -5.14 -4.29 -8.60
CA LEU A 182 -4.89 -5.15 -7.46
C LEU A 182 -4.34 -4.27 -6.32
N LEU A 183 -5.10 -4.15 -5.23
CA LEU A 183 -4.64 -3.49 -4.01
C LEU A 183 -3.90 -4.50 -3.13
N VAL A 184 -2.82 -4.05 -2.49
CA VAL A 184 -2.18 -4.73 -1.36
C VAL A 184 -1.98 -3.73 -0.22
N VAL A 185 -2.27 -4.14 1.01
CA VAL A 185 -1.90 -3.44 2.25
C VAL A 185 -0.88 -4.27 3.00
N TYR A 186 0.22 -3.65 3.40
CA TYR A 186 1.34 -4.28 4.09
C TYR A 186 1.27 -3.95 5.59
N GLU A 187 0.72 -4.87 6.37
CA GLU A 187 0.39 -4.66 7.77
C GLU A 187 1.43 -5.29 8.70
N PRO A 188 1.90 -4.56 9.72
CA PRO A 188 2.60 -5.18 10.84
C PRO A 188 1.62 -5.93 11.73
N ARG A 189 1.75 -7.26 11.84
CA ARG A 189 0.85 -8.10 12.66
C ARG A 189 0.78 -7.66 14.13
N ALA A 190 1.89 -7.16 14.66
CA ALA A 190 1.98 -6.69 16.03
C ALA A 190 1.23 -5.37 16.29
N ALA A 191 0.85 -4.63 15.24
CA ALA A 191 0.18 -3.33 15.37
C ALA A 191 -1.32 -3.44 15.68
N GLY A 192 -1.93 -4.62 15.54
CA GLY A 192 -3.36 -4.82 15.75
C GLY A 192 -4.26 -4.06 14.76
N VAL A 193 -3.70 -3.63 13.62
CA VAL A 193 -4.46 -3.04 12.50
C VAL A 193 -5.26 -4.13 11.81
N ASP A 194 -6.48 -3.82 11.40
CA ASP A 194 -7.35 -4.70 10.62
C ASP A 194 -7.78 -3.98 9.34
N SER A 195 -6.89 -3.93 8.34
CA SER A 195 -7.25 -3.29 7.07
C SER A 195 -8.23 -4.13 6.27
N ALA A 196 -8.38 -5.42 6.56
CA ALA A 196 -9.42 -6.23 5.95
C ALA A 196 -10.81 -5.73 6.34
N ALA A 197 -11.06 -5.52 7.64
CA ALA A 197 -12.29 -4.92 8.13
C ALA A 197 -12.46 -3.47 7.65
N TYR A 198 -11.39 -2.68 7.63
CA TYR A 198 -11.41 -1.32 7.11
C TYR A 198 -11.83 -1.27 5.63
N LEU A 199 -11.20 -2.09 4.77
CA LEU A 199 -11.53 -2.18 3.34
C LEU A 199 -12.96 -2.66 3.11
N ALA A 200 -13.41 -3.67 3.88
CA ALA A 200 -14.79 -4.13 3.83
C ALA A 200 -15.77 -2.98 4.16
N GLY A 201 -15.46 -2.17 5.17
CA GLY A 201 -16.25 -1.00 5.57
C GLY A 201 -16.27 0.15 4.55
N LEU A 202 -15.29 0.20 3.64
CA LEU A 202 -15.27 1.17 2.54
C LEU A 202 -16.12 0.75 1.34
N THR A 203 -16.56 -0.51 1.26
CA THR A 203 -17.36 -1.03 0.15
C THR A 203 -18.65 -0.22 0.00
N GLY A 204 -18.85 0.40 -1.16
CA GLY A 204 -20.01 1.25 -1.44
C GLY A 204 -20.00 2.62 -0.75
N SER A 205 -18.94 2.96 0.01
CA SER A 205 -18.81 4.24 0.71
C SER A 205 -18.34 5.40 -0.18
N ILE A 206 -17.78 5.06 -1.35
CA ILE A 206 -17.35 5.97 -2.40
C ILE A 206 -18.09 5.57 -3.67
N LEU A 207 -18.90 6.50 -4.20
CA LEU A 207 -19.76 6.21 -5.33
C LEU A 207 -18.94 5.79 -6.55
N GLY A 208 -19.28 4.64 -7.12
CA GLY A 208 -18.65 4.07 -8.31
C GLY A 208 -17.20 3.56 -8.15
N LEU A 209 -16.70 3.44 -6.92
CA LEU A 209 -15.50 2.66 -6.59
C LEU A 209 -15.91 1.37 -5.88
N THR A 210 -15.51 0.23 -6.42
CA THR A 210 -15.79 -1.08 -5.82
C THR A 210 -14.55 -1.67 -5.18
N VAL A 211 -14.72 -2.22 -3.98
CA VAL A 211 -13.73 -3.07 -3.31
C VAL A 211 -14.27 -4.50 -3.36
N GLY A 212 -13.54 -5.39 -4.01
CA GLY A 212 -13.86 -6.80 -4.11
C GLY A 212 -13.59 -7.57 -2.81
N PRO A 213 -13.82 -8.89 -2.80
CA PRO A 213 -13.51 -9.73 -1.65
C PRO A 213 -12.05 -9.59 -1.22
N VAL A 214 -11.85 -9.51 0.09
CA VAL A 214 -10.52 -9.37 0.68
C VAL A 214 -9.87 -10.75 0.88
N ARG A 215 -8.60 -10.88 0.53
CA ARG A 215 -7.75 -12.02 0.89
C ARG A 215 -6.65 -11.60 1.86
N VAL A 216 -6.43 -12.41 2.90
CA VAL A 216 -5.41 -12.16 3.93
C VAL A 216 -4.39 -13.28 3.90
N PHE A 217 -3.11 -12.91 3.95
CA PHE A 217 -1.97 -13.82 4.05
C PHE A 217 -1.12 -13.43 5.27
N ASP A 218 -0.77 -14.42 6.09
CA ASP A 218 -0.02 -14.31 7.35
C ASP A 218 1.25 -15.19 7.33
#